data_AF-A0A2K8KTY0-F1
#
_entry.id   AF-A0A2K8KTY0-F1
#
_cell.length_a   1.000
_cell.length_b   1.000
_cell.length_c   1.000
_cell.angle_alpha   90.00
_cell.angle_beta   90.00
_cell.angle_gamma   90.00
#
_symmetry.space_group_name_H-M   'P 1'
#
loop_
_entity.id
_entity.type
_entity.pdbx_description
1 polymer ?
#
loop_
_entity_poly.entity_id
_entity_poly.type
_entity_poly.pdbx_seq_one_letter_code
_entity_poly.pdbx_strand_id
1 'polypeptide(L)'
;MKLPTIALLVVATLSLGACASLMQTASISEAYKHYESKHYDRTLELIRQAERAEAVSAEMKAELTYLKAMTYEELGEGETANTLYEYLIQEHGNSQYGYMAVKKLNIN
;
A
#
# COMPACT_ATOMS: atom_id res chain seq x y z
N MET A 1 25.93 -22.89 31.13
CA MET A 1 26.02 -21.58 30.44
C MET A 1 24.63 -20.95 30.53
N LYS A 2 24.47 -19.86 31.30
CA LYS A 2 23.18 -19.16 31.40
C LYS A 2 23.06 -18.26 30.17
N LEU A 3 22.22 -18.62 29.19
CA LEU A 3 21.87 -17.68 28.13
C LEU A 3 21.33 -16.41 28.80
N PRO A 4 21.86 -15.23 28.50
CA PRO A 4 21.41 -14.02 29.17
C PRO A 4 19.96 -13.79 28.73
N THR A 5 19.06 -13.62 29.70
CA THR A 5 17.63 -13.34 29.50
C THR A 5 17.39 -12.20 28.49
N ILE A 6 18.37 -11.31 28.33
CA ILE A 6 18.44 -10.23 27.33
C ILE A 6 18.43 -10.77 25.89
N ALA A 7 19.15 -11.84 25.59
CA ALA A 7 19.17 -12.45 24.25
C ALA A 7 17.80 -13.04 23.88
N LEU A 8 17.07 -13.58 24.85
CA LEU A 8 15.72 -14.09 24.62
C LEU A 8 14.72 -12.96 24.33
N LEU A 9 14.87 -11.81 25.01
CA LEU A 9 14.02 -10.64 24.83
C LEU A 9 14.22 -9.99 23.46
N VAL A 10 15.46 -9.93 22.97
CA VAL A 10 15.80 -9.35 21.65
C VAL A 10 15.28 -10.22 20.49
N VAL A 11 15.32 -11.55 20.63
CA VAL A 11 14.76 -12.46 19.62
C VAL A 11 13.23 -12.37 19.54
N ALA A 12 12.57 -12.17 20.68
CA ALA A 12 11.11 -11.99 20.74
C ALA A 12 10.64 -10.68 20.09
N THR A 13 11.38 -9.58 20.23
CA THR A 13 11.01 -8.30 19.59
C THR A 13 11.30 -8.27 18.08
N LEU A 14 12.38 -8.92 17.63
CA LEU A 14 12.72 -9.02 16.19
C LEU A 14 11.72 -9.88 15.41
N SER A 15 11.17 -10.93 16.02
CA SER A 15 10.19 -11.81 15.38
C SER A 15 8.82 -11.14 15.21
N LEU A 16 8.38 -10.31 16.17
CA LEU A 16 7.11 -9.59 16.09
C LEU A 16 7.10 -8.52 14.98
N GLY A 17 8.22 -7.80 14.79
CA GLY A 17 8.36 -6.81 13.71
C GLY A 17 8.35 -7.43 12.31
N ALA A 18 8.91 -8.64 12.16
CA ALA A 18 8.93 -9.37 10.88
C ALA A 18 7.56 -9.95 10.49
N CYS A 19 6.73 -10.34 11.47
CA CYS A 19 5.37 -10.81 11.17
C CYS A 19 4.48 -9.67 10.65
N ALA A 20 4.60 -8.46 11.21
CA ALA A 20 3.78 -7.32 10.80
C ALA A 20 4.02 -6.92 9.33
N SER A 21 5.28 -6.91 8.88
CA SER A 21 5.62 -6.58 7.48
C SER A 21 5.10 -7.63 6.49
N LEU A 22 5.23 -8.93 6.81
CA LEU A 22 4.70 -10.01 5.98
C LEU A 22 3.17 -9.95 5.83
N MET A 23 2.45 -9.65 6.91
CA MET A 23 1.00 -9.52 6.88
C MET A 23 0.53 -8.33 6.03
N GLN A 24 1.25 -7.21 6.08
CA GLN A 24 0.93 -6.05 5.24
C GLN A 24 1.17 -6.32 3.76
N THR A 25 2.30 -6.92 3.39
CA THR A 25 2.58 -7.32 1.99
C THR A 25 1.54 -8.31 1.47
N ALA A 26 1.11 -9.27 2.30
CA ALA A 26 0.05 -10.21 1.93
C ALA A 26 -1.30 -9.50 1.68
N SER A 27 -1.62 -8.47 2.47
CA SER A 27 -2.86 -7.71 2.33
C SER A 27 -2.90 -6.91 1.03
N ILE A 28 -1.78 -6.32 0.62
CA ILE A 28 -1.65 -5.59 -0.66
C ILE A 28 -1.74 -6.56 -1.83
N SER A 29 -1.03 -7.69 -1.76
CA SER A 29 -1.12 -8.73 -2.78
C SER A 29 -2.55 -9.23 -2.98
N GLU A 30 -3.31 -9.38 -1.89
CA GLU A 30 -4.71 -9.78 -1.97
C GLU A 30 -5.60 -8.69 -2.60
N ALA A 31 -5.35 -7.41 -2.30
CA ALA A 31 -6.04 -6.30 -2.94
C ALA A 31 -5.81 -6.28 -4.47
N TYR A 32 -4.58 -6.53 -4.92
CA TYR A 32 -4.26 -6.65 -6.35
C TYR A 32 -5.00 -7.81 -7.02
N LYS A 33 -5.07 -8.99 -6.41
CA LYS A 33 -5.83 -10.12 -6.98
C LYS A 33 -7.31 -9.78 -7.16
N HIS A 34 -7.90 -9.08 -6.19
CA HIS A 34 -9.29 -8.64 -6.28
C HIS A 34 -9.48 -7.58 -7.38
N TYR A 35 -8.53 -6.65 -7.53
CA TYR A 35 -8.52 -5.68 -8.62
C TYR A 35 -8.47 -6.37 -9.99
N GLU A 36 -7.55 -7.31 -10.19
CA GLU A 36 -7.41 -8.09 -11.44
C GLU A 36 -8.66 -8.92 -11.75
N SER A 37 -9.36 -9.38 -10.70
CA SER A 37 -10.63 -10.12 -10.81
C SER A 37 -11.86 -9.20 -10.94
N LYS A 38 -11.67 -7.88 -11.06
CA LYS A 38 -12.72 -6.85 -11.14
C LYS A 38 -13.65 -6.77 -9.92
N HIS A 39 -13.19 -7.24 -8.77
CA HIS A 39 -13.89 -7.13 -7.49
C HIS A 39 -13.56 -5.80 -6.81
N TYR A 40 -13.86 -4.68 -7.46
CA TYR A 40 -13.40 -3.34 -7.09
C TYR A 40 -13.83 -2.90 -5.68
N ASP A 41 -15.06 -3.19 -5.25
CA ASP A 41 -15.52 -2.91 -3.88
C ASP A 41 -14.65 -3.63 -2.84
N ARG A 42 -14.26 -4.87 -3.13
CA ARG A 42 -13.42 -5.66 -2.25
C ARG A 42 -11.99 -5.15 -2.23
N THR A 43 -11.48 -4.70 -3.37
CA THR A 43 -10.19 -4.01 -3.49
C THR A 43 -10.16 -2.78 -2.58
N LEU A 44 -11.16 -1.90 -2.68
CA LEU A 44 -11.24 -0.69 -1.86
C LEU A 44 -11.33 -1.00 -0.36
N GLU A 45 -12.07 -2.04 0.01
CA GLU A 45 -12.15 -2.47 1.41
C GLU A 45 -10.80 -2.95 1.95
N LEU A 46 -10.06 -3.76 1.17
CA LEU A 46 -8.74 -4.24 1.57
C LEU A 46 -7.73 -3.09 1.67
N ILE A 47 -7.77 -2.13 0.75
CA ILE A 47 -6.95 -0.92 0.80
C ILE A 47 -7.24 -0.14 2.09
N ARG A 48 -8.52 0.09 2.41
CA ARG A 48 -8.93 0.80 3.63
C ARG A 48 -8.45 0.09 4.91
N GLN A 49 -8.43 -1.23 4.90
CA GLN A 49 -7.88 -2.01 6.02
C GLN A 49 -6.37 -1.84 6.15
N ALA A 50 -5.64 -1.91 5.03
CA ALA A 50 -4.20 -1.71 5.00
C ALA A 50 -3.79 -0.29 5.43
N GLU A 51 -4.52 0.74 4.98
CA GLU A 51 -4.31 2.15 5.34
C GLU A 51 -4.47 2.43 6.85
N ARG A 52 -5.20 1.58 7.59
CA ARG A 52 -5.45 1.72 9.03
C ARG A 52 -4.40 1.03 9.91
N ALA A 53 -3.47 0.28 9.32
CA ALA A 53 -2.40 -0.36 10.10
C ALA A 53 -1.49 0.70 10.74
N GLU A 54 -1.04 0.49 11.98
CA GLU A 54 -0.24 1.48 12.73
C GLU A 54 1.08 1.89 12.06
N ALA A 55 1.63 1.03 11.20
CA ALA A 55 2.90 1.26 10.53
C ALA A 55 2.77 1.06 9.01
N VAL A 56 2.25 2.05 8.30
CA VAL A 56 2.27 2.11 6.83
C VAL A 56 3.48 2.92 6.40
N SER A 57 4.40 2.31 5.65
CA SER A 57 5.56 3.03 5.10
C SER A 57 5.14 4.02 4.01
N ALA A 58 5.96 5.04 3.73
CA ALA A 58 5.67 5.99 2.66
C ALA A 58 5.53 5.30 1.29
N GLU A 59 6.34 4.27 1.03
CA GLU A 59 6.25 3.46 -0.20
C GLU A 59 4.93 2.70 -0.28
N MET A 60 4.53 2.05 0.82
CA MET A 60 3.27 1.32 0.91
C MET A 60 2.07 2.24 0.75
N LYS A 61 2.13 3.44 1.32
CA LYS A 61 1.09 4.46 1.15
C LYS A 61 0.96 4.87 -0.32
N ALA A 62 2.09 5.06 -1.02
CA ALA A 62 2.09 5.37 -2.44
C ALA A 62 1.50 4.22 -3.28
N GLU A 63 1.87 2.97 -2.98
CA GLU A 63 1.33 1.78 -3.65
C GLU A 63 -0.19 1.66 -3.49
N LEU A 64 -0.67 1.71 -2.24
CA LEU A 64 -2.09 1.64 -1.92
C LEU A 64 -2.88 2.76 -2.61
N THR A 65 -2.34 3.98 -2.60
CA THR A 65 -2.98 5.12 -3.26
C THR A 65 -3.06 4.94 -4.77
N TYR A 66 -2.02 4.36 -5.40
CA TYR A 66 -2.02 4.09 -6.83
C TYR A 66 -3.04 3.02 -7.20
N LEU A 67 -3.10 1.91 -6.44
CA LEU A 67 -4.11 0.88 -6.65
C LEU A 67 -5.54 1.42 -6.46
N LYS A 68 -5.72 2.30 -5.46
CA LYS A 68 -7.01 2.99 -5.21
C LYS A 68 -7.40 3.87 -6.39
N ALA A 69 -6.47 4.63 -6.95
CA ALA A 69 -6.70 5.47 -8.13
C ALA A 69 -7.14 4.62 -9.34
N MET A 70 -6.39 3.56 -9.66
CA MET A 70 -6.77 2.62 -10.73
C MET A 70 -8.15 2.00 -10.51
N THR A 71 -8.48 1.66 -9.26
CA THR A 71 -9.78 1.07 -8.92
C THR A 71 -10.92 2.05 -9.18
N TYR A 72 -10.75 3.34 -8.83
CA TYR A 72 -11.73 4.38 -9.16
C TYR A 72 -11.83 4.65 -10.67
N GLU A 73 -10.74 4.57 -11.43
CA GLU A 73 -10.82 4.65 -12.91
C GLU A 73 -11.73 3.56 -13.48
N GLU A 74 -11.54 2.32 -13.03
CA GLU A 74 -12.33 1.17 -13.48
C GLU A 74 -13.82 1.25 -13.09
N LEU A 75 -14.13 1.97 -12.00
CA LEU A 75 -15.50 2.29 -11.58
C LEU A 75 -16.11 3.47 -12.34
N GLY A 76 -15.35 4.14 -13.21
CA GLY A 76 -15.78 5.34 -13.94
C GLY A 76 -15.70 6.63 -13.12
N GLU A 77 -15.10 6.59 -11.93
CA GLU A 77 -14.92 7.73 -11.03
C GLU A 77 -13.64 8.50 -11.36
N GLY A 78 -13.55 9.00 -12.59
CA GLY A 78 -12.33 9.61 -13.15
C GLY A 78 -11.83 10.85 -12.38
N GLU A 79 -12.73 11.67 -11.82
CA GLU A 79 -12.33 12.82 -11.00
C GLU A 79 -11.59 12.38 -9.73
N THR A 80 -12.14 11.40 -9.03
CA THR A 80 -11.52 10.82 -7.83
C THR A 80 -10.18 10.16 -8.14
N ALA A 81 -10.11 9.41 -9.25
CA ALA A 81 -8.85 8.82 -9.70
C ALA A 81 -7.79 9.90 -9.99
N ASN A 82 -8.15 10.96 -10.71
CA ASN A 82 -7.24 12.05 -11.04
C ASN A 82 -6.71 12.75 -9.78
N THR A 83 -7.57 13.05 -8.80
CA THR A 83 -7.13 13.64 -7.53
C THR A 83 -6.11 12.75 -6.82
N LEU A 84 -6.28 11.42 -6.84
CA LEU A 84 -5.34 10.50 -6.23
C LEU A 84 -4.01 10.42 -7.00
N TYR A 85 -4.04 10.51 -8.33
CA TYR A 85 -2.83 10.60 -9.14
C TYR A 85 -2.08 11.91 -8.90
N GLU A 86 -2.78 13.05 -8.83
CA GLU A 86 -2.18 14.34 -8.50
C GLU A 86 -1.53 14.32 -7.11
N TYR A 87 -2.20 13.73 -6.13
CA TYR A 87 -1.64 13.50 -4.80
C TYR A 87 -0.35 12.68 -4.84
N LEU A 88 -0.30 11.61 -5.64
CA LEU A 88 0.91 10.80 -5.80
C LEU A 88 2.07 11.58 -6.42
N ILE A 89 1.79 12.45 -7.38
CA ILE A 89 2.81 13.30 -8.00
C ILE A 89 3.37 14.29 -6.97
N GLN A 90 2.49 14.92 -6.18
CA GLN A 90 2.87 15.95 -5.21
C GLN A 90 3.61 15.39 -4.00
N GLU A 91 3.06 14.35 -3.37
CA GLU A 91 3.54 13.83 -2.08
C GLU A 91 4.49 12.64 -2.23
N HIS A 92 4.43 11.95 -3.36
CA HIS A 92 5.16 10.70 -3.61
C HIS A 92 5.91 10.70 -4.95
N GLY A 93 6.24 11.88 -5.51
CA GLY A 93 6.85 12.02 -6.83
C GLY A 93 8.18 11.29 -7.04
N ASN A 94 8.94 11.04 -5.97
CA ASN A 94 10.19 10.29 -6.01
C ASN A 94 10.01 8.75 -5.91
N SER A 95 8.76 8.28 -5.76
CA SER A 95 8.43 6.85 -5.77
C SER A 95 8.12 6.37 -7.19
N GLN A 96 8.16 5.05 -7.39
CA GLN A 96 7.70 4.43 -8.64
C GLN A 96 6.24 4.80 -8.96
N TYR A 97 5.38 4.92 -7.94
CA TYR A 97 3.97 5.22 -8.09
C TYR A 97 3.70 6.69 -8.45
N GLY A 98 4.53 7.62 -7.96
CA GLY A 98 4.53 9.00 -8.41
C GLY A 98 4.86 9.11 -9.90
N TYR A 99 5.91 8.41 -10.35
CA TYR A 99 6.27 8.34 -11.77
C TYR A 99 5.17 7.70 -12.64
N MET A 100 4.53 6.63 -12.15
CA MET A 100 3.39 6.01 -12.86
C MET A 100 2.16 6.93 -12.92
N ALA A 101 1.92 7.75 -11.88
CA ALA A 101 0.84 8.74 -11.86
C ALA A 101 1.06 9.86 -12.89
N VAL A 102 2.29 10.35 -13.04
CA VAL A 102 2.67 11.30 -14.11
C VAL A 102 2.28 10.75 -15.48
N LYS A 103 2.61 9.48 -15.75
CA LYS A 103 2.24 8.80 -17.00
C LYS A 103 0.73 8.66 -17.18
N LYS A 104 0.02 8.27 -16.12
CA LYS A 104 -1.45 8.12 -16.15
C LYS A 104 -2.14 9.43 -16.55
N LEU A 105 -1.68 10.55 -16.00
CA LEU A 105 -2.22 11.88 -16.33
C LEU A 105 -1.67 12.48 -17.63
N ASN A 106 -0.78 11.78 -18.35
CA ASN A 106 -0.07 12.30 -19.53
C ASN A 106 0.61 13.64 -19.29
N ILE A 107 1.16 13.84 -18.10
CA ILE A 107 1.96 15.01 -17.75
C ILE A 107 3.41 14.70 -18.16
N ASN A 108 4.06 15.58 -18.93
CA ASN A 108 5.44 15.42 -19.39
C ASN A 108 6.44 16.12 -18.49
#